data_AF-A0A920QWI4-F1
#
_entry.id   AF-A0A920QWI4-F1
#
_cell.length_a   1.000
_cell.length_b   1.000
_cell.length_c   1.000
_cell.angle_alpha   90.00
_cell.angle_beta   90.00
_cell.angle_gamma   90.00
#
_symmetry.space_group_name_H-M   'P 1'
#
loop_
_entity.id
_entity.type
_entity.pdbx_description
1 polymer ?
#
loop_
_entity_poly.entity_id
_entity_poly.type
_entity_poly.pdbx_seq_one_letter_code
_entity_poly.pdbx_strand_id
1 'polypeptide(L)'
;MADACRYTPEGHRSYGSGRGLFHGDNDLLGEENGTRIDIMSGFNEEVLVIAQLETKTAFDNLDDILSVPGIEPTQGAPKDLANR
;
A
#
# COMPACT_ATOMS: atom_id res chain seq x y z
N MET A 1 5.67 1.74 -7.08
CA MET A 1 4.52 0.96 -6.57
C MET A 1 4.39 1.15 -5.06
N ALA A 2 5.38 0.74 -4.26
CA ALA A 2 5.35 0.94 -2.80
C ALA A 2 5.23 2.41 -2.38
N ASP A 3 5.97 3.29 -3.05
CA ASP A 3 5.88 4.74 -2.89
C ASP A 3 4.49 5.31 -3.19
N ALA A 4 3.79 4.81 -4.21
CA ALA A 4 2.45 5.25 -4.56
C ALA A 4 1.39 4.89 -3.50
N CYS A 5 1.68 3.91 -2.63
CA CYS A 5 0.78 3.48 -1.57
C CYS A 5 0.89 4.32 -0.29
N ARG A 6 1.98 5.07 -0.11
CA ARG A 6 2.31 5.84 1.11
C ARG A 6 2.13 7.34 0.91
N TYR A 7 1.71 8.04 1.95
CA TYR A 7 1.62 9.50 1.98
C TYR A 7 3.00 10.15 2.07
N THR A 8 3.09 11.46 1.79
CA THR A 8 4.32 12.25 2.00
C THR A 8 4.73 12.24 3.48
N PRO A 9 6.04 12.17 3.82
CA PRO A 9 7.20 12.13 2.91
C PRO A 9 7.59 10.74 2.39
N GLU A 10 7.01 9.65 2.89
CA GLU A 10 7.39 8.28 2.53
C GLU A 10 6.94 7.86 1.12
N GLY A 11 6.05 8.64 0.48
CA GLY A 11 5.50 8.30 -0.83
C GLY A 11 4.71 9.41 -1.52
N HIS A 12 3.89 8.99 -2.49
CA HIS A 12 3.20 9.85 -3.45
C HIS A 12 1.68 9.67 -3.47
N ARG A 13 1.12 9.00 -2.45
CA ARG A 13 -0.33 8.86 -2.30
C ARG A 13 -0.98 10.22 -2.06
N SER A 14 -2.03 10.51 -2.82
CA SER A 14 -2.84 11.72 -2.63
C SER A 14 -3.85 11.55 -1.48
N TYR A 15 -4.20 12.65 -0.83
CA TYR A 15 -5.21 12.68 0.23
C TYR A 15 -6.59 13.06 -0.35
N GLY A 16 -7.48 12.08 -0.48
CA GLY A 16 -8.87 12.27 -0.94
C GLY A 16 -9.82 12.69 0.18
N SER A 17 -11.02 13.18 -0.16
CA SER A 17 -12.00 13.62 0.85
C SER A 17 -12.82 12.45 1.43
N GLY A 18 -13.18 12.61 2.72
CA GLY A 18 -14.30 12.00 3.43
C GLY A 18 -14.41 10.48 3.48
N ARG A 19 -14.60 9.79 2.36
CA ARG A 19 -14.98 8.35 2.40
C ARG A 19 -13.89 7.42 2.94
N GLY A 20 -12.62 7.79 2.76
CA GLY A 20 -11.48 7.08 3.35
C GLY A 20 -11.27 7.39 4.84
N LEU A 21 -11.95 8.40 5.37
CA LEU A 21 -11.87 8.83 6.77
C LEU A 21 -13.21 8.67 7.46
N PHE A 22 -13.30 7.72 8.37
CA PHE A 22 -14.44 7.59 9.29
C PHE A 22 -15.82 7.59 8.60
N HIS A 23 -15.92 7.07 7.38
CA HIS A 23 -17.16 6.99 6.60
C HIS A 23 -17.80 8.36 6.26
N GLY A 24 -17.01 9.42 6.17
CA GLY A 24 -17.50 10.76 5.83
C GLY A 24 -17.82 11.65 7.04
N ASP A 25 -17.46 11.21 8.24
CA ASP A 25 -17.50 12.04 9.44
C ASP A 25 -16.34 13.05 9.41
N ASN A 26 -16.67 14.30 9.09
CA ASN A 26 -15.70 15.39 9.00
C ASN A 26 -15.45 16.06 10.36
N ASP A 27 -16.26 15.77 11.38
CA ASP A 27 -16.14 16.39 12.71
C ASP A 27 -14.90 15.86 13.45
N LEU A 28 -14.48 14.63 13.12
CA LEU A 28 -13.28 13.99 13.64
C LEU A 28 -11.98 14.65 13.18
N LEU A 29 -11.99 15.45 12.11
CA LEU A 29 -10.79 16.13 11.61
C LEU A 29 -10.24 17.21 12.56
N GLY A 30 -11.02 17.58 13.57
CA GLY A 30 -10.66 18.56 14.60
C GLY A 30 -10.32 17.97 15.98
N GLU A 31 -10.39 16.64 16.16
CA GLU A 31 -10.08 16.00 17.44
C GLU A 31 -8.57 15.77 17.64
N GLU A 32 -8.17 15.62 18.91
CA GLU A 32 -6.77 15.45 19.35
C GLU A 32 -6.04 14.28 18.66
N ASN A 33 -6.78 13.24 18.23
CA ASN A 33 -6.26 12.08 17.49
C ASN A 33 -6.64 12.09 15.98
N GLY A 34 -7.20 13.19 15.48
CA GLY A 34 -7.92 13.25 14.21
C GLY A 34 -7.35 14.23 13.18
N THR A 35 -6.16 14.79 13.42
CA THR A 35 -5.56 15.66 12.40
C THR A 35 -5.23 14.86 11.15
N ARG A 36 -5.32 15.51 9.98
CA ARG A 36 -4.99 14.87 8.70
C ARG A 36 -3.58 14.28 8.69
N ILE A 37 -2.64 14.92 9.40
CA ILE A 37 -1.25 14.49 9.47
C ILE A 37 -1.12 13.20 10.28
N ASP A 38 -1.72 13.12 11.46
CA ASP A 38 -1.64 11.92 12.31
C ASP A 38 -2.25 10.69 11.64
N ILE A 39 -3.33 10.90 10.88
CA ILE A 39 -3.99 9.84 10.12
C ILE A 39 -3.10 9.38 8.96
N MET A 40 -2.45 10.32 8.26
CA MET A 40 -1.54 9.98 7.17
C MET A 40 -0.31 9.23 7.66
N SER A 41 0.28 9.66 8.78
CA SER A 41 1.44 8.99 9.38
C SER A 41 1.06 7.62 9.92
N GLY A 42 -0.04 7.50 10.65
CA GLY A 42 -0.54 6.21 11.15
C GLY A 42 -0.88 5.24 10.00
N PHE A 43 -1.48 5.75 8.91
CA PHE A 43 -1.70 4.94 7.72
C PHE A 43 -0.38 4.41 7.12
N ASN A 44 0.66 5.25 7.06
CA ASN A 44 1.97 4.83 6.59
C ASN A 44 2.58 3.76 7.49
N GLU A 45 2.30 3.72 8.79
CA GLU A 45 2.82 2.65 9.65
C GLU A 45 2.12 1.30 9.41
N GLU A 46 0.83 1.31 9.06
CA GLU A 46 -0.01 0.12 9.03
C GLU A 46 -0.22 -0.49 7.63
N VAL A 47 0.06 0.26 6.55
CA VAL A 47 -0.20 -0.21 5.18
C VAL A 47 0.77 -1.32 4.74
N LEU A 48 0.19 -2.43 4.26
CA LEU A 48 0.89 -3.51 3.57
C LEU A 48 0.83 -3.32 2.06
N VAL A 49 1.96 -3.52 1.37
CA VAL A 49 2.05 -3.43 -0.09
C VAL A 49 2.52 -4.76 -0.63
N ILE A 50 1.56 -5.57 -1.06
CA ILE A 50 1.83 -6.93 -1.49
C ILE A 50 2.03 -7.00 -3.01
N ALA A 51 3.16 -7.56 -3.45
CA ALA A 51 3.39 -7.91 -4.85
C ALA A 51 2.93 -9.34 -5.13
N GLN A 52 2.08 -9.51 -6.14
CA GLN A 52 1.62 -10.81 -6.60
C GLN A 52 2.58 -11.35 -7.67
N LEU A 53 3.18 -12.52 -7.39
CA LEU A 53 4.13 -13.17 -8.30
C LEU A 53 3.46 -14.35 -9.01
N GLU A 54 3.09 -14.17 -10.28
CA GLU A 54 2.26 -15.14 -11.02
C GLU A 54 2.75 -15.43 -12.45
N THR A 55 3.89 -14.89 -12.86
CA THR A 55 4.42 -15.10 -14.21
C THR A 55 5.86 -15.56 -14.19
N LYS A 56 6.28 -16.34 -15.20
CA LYS A 56 7.68 -16.73 -15.37
C LYS A 56 8.63 -15.52 -15.35
N THR A 57 8.27 -14.44 -16.04
CA THR A 57 9.07 -13.20 -16.02
C THR A 57 9.21 -12.61 -14.62
N ALA A 58 8.17 -12.69 -13.77
CA ALA A 58 8.30 -12.26 -12.37
C ALA A 58 9.29 -13.12 -11.59
N PHE A 59 9.31 -14.45 -11.82
CA PHE A 59 10.32 -15.33 -11.21
C PHE A 59 11.73 -15.11 -11.76
N ASP A 60 11.86 -14.84 -13.07
CA ASP A 60 13.14 -14.54 -13.70
C ASP A 60 13.77 -13.23 -13.18
N ASN A 61 12.95 -12.32 -12.62
CA ASN A 61 13.39 -11.03 -12.05
C ASN A 61 13.13 -10.97 -10.52
N LEU A 62 13.07 -12.12 -9.85
CA LEU A 62 12.62 -12.19 -8.46
C LEU A 62 13.48 -11.34 -7.52
N ASP A 63 14.81 -11.42 -7.65
CA ASP A 63 15.73 -10.68 -6.76
C ASP A 63 15.53 -9.17 -6.88
N ASP A 64 15.32 -8.66 -8.10
CA ASP A 64 15.06 -7.24 -8.33
C ASP A 64 13.74 -6.82 -7.70
N ILE A 65 12.69 -7.64 -7.81
CA ILE A 65 11.38 -7.36 -7.19
C ILE A 65 11.48 -7.39 -5.66
N LEU A 66 12.17 -8.37 -5.10
CA LEU A 66 12.38 -8.51 -3.65
C LEU A 66 13.28 -7.42 -3.07
N SER A 67 14.11 -6.78 -3.92
CA SER A 67 14.96 -5.67 -3.49
C SER A 67 14.21 -4.35 -3.30
N VAL A 68 12.96 -4.24 -3.77
CA VAL A 68 12.18 -3.00 -3.67
C VAL A 68 11.76 -2.76 -2.21
N PRO A 69 12.18 -1.63 -1.59
CA PRO A 69 11.80 -1.33 -0.21
C PRO A 69 10.28 -1.19 -0.04
N GLY A 70 9.76 -1.82 1.02
CA GLY A 70 8.34 -1.74 1.38
C GLY A 70 7.40 -2.53 0.47
N ILE A 71 7.92 -3.53 -0.27
CA ILE A 71 7.11 -4.55 -0.94
C ILE A 71 7.19 -5.87 -0.17
N GLU A 72 6.04 -6.46 0.13
CA GLU A 72 5.94 -7.82 0.63
C GLU A 72 5.57 -8.79 -0.51
N PRO A 73 6.42 -9.76 -0.87
CA PRO A 73 6.08 -10.72 -1.92
C PRO A 73 5.01 -11.70 -1.46
N THR A 74 4.07 -12.04 -2.35
CA THR A 74 3.18 -13.19 -2.18
C THR A 74 3.13 -14.04 -3.44
N GLN A 75 3.07 -15.36 -3.26
CA GLN A 75 2.73 -16.28 -4.34
C GLN A 75 1.21 -16.25 -4.54
N GLY A 76 0.76 -15.76 -5.69
CA GLY A 76 -0.65 -15.71 -6.08
C GLY A 76 -1.06 -16.97 -6.83
N ALA A 77 -2.13 -17.61 -6.33
CA ALA A 77 -3.01 -18.60 -6.93
C ALA A 77 -2.39 -19.72 -7.81
N PRO A 78 -2.58 -21.02 -7.45
CA PRO A 78 -2.20 -22.16 -8.29
C PRO A 78 -2.75 -22.10 -9.72
N LYS A 79 -3.83 -21.35 -9.96
CA LYS A 79 -4.54 -21.30 -11.23
C LYS A 79 -3.79 -20.54 -12.32
N ASP A 80 -3.05 -19.48 -12.00
CA ASP A 80 -2.24 -18.75 -12.99
C ASP A 80 -0.84 -19.35 -13.15
N LEU A 81 -0.30 -19.96 -12.08
CA LEU A 81 0.97 -20.69 -12.14
C LEU A 81 0.87 -22.03 -12.89
N ALA A 82 -0.27 -22.73 -12.80
CA ALA A 82 -0.46 -24.05 -13.42
C ALA A 82 -0.77 -24.01 -14.92
N ASN A 83 -1.03 -22.83 -15.50
CA ASN A 83 -1.38 -22.68 -16.92
C ASN A 83 -0.18 -22.38 -17.84
N ARG A 84 1.06 -22.63 -17.39
CA ARG A 84 2.28 -22.51 -18.21
C ARG A 84 3.24 -23.66 -18.02
#